data_AF-A0A419DDA0-F1
#
_entry.id   AF-A0A419DDA0-F1
#
_cell.length_a   1.000
_cell.length_b   1.000
_cell.length_c   1.000
_cell.angle_alpha   90.00
_cell.angle_beta   90.00
_cell.angle_gamma   90.00
#
_symmetry.space_group_name_H-M   'P 1'
#
loop_
_entity.id
_entity.type
_entity.pdbx_description
1 polymer ?
#
loop_
_entity_poly.entity_id
_entity_poly.type
_entity_poly.pdbx_seq_one_letter_code
_entity_poly.pdbx_strand_id
1 'polypeptide(L)'
;MTGADHIRRLDALKALRAPLESFWREAYQYTFPLRGEKIGSEALPADAVRAASSASQARIYDSTCRDSAKLLAANLMSGMTPAHVKWLGLEIN
;
A
#
# COMPACT_ATOMS: atom_id res chain seq x y z
N MET A 1 19.83 21.16 -7.13
CA MET A 1 19.05 20.98 -5.89
C MET A 1 20.00 20.52 -4.81
N THR A 2 20.01 21.18 -3.65
CA THR A 2 20.84 20.79 -2.50
C THR A 2 20.10 19.75 -1.64
N GLY A 3 20.78 19.15 -0.67
CA GLY A 3 20.14 18.24 0.30
C GLY A 3 18.99 18.89 1.08
N ALA A 4 19.13 20.18 1.42
CA ALA A 4 18.08 20.94 2.09
C ALA A 4 16.82 21.12 1.21
N ASP A 5 17.01 21.28 -0.11
CA ASP A 5 15.89 21.41 -1.05
C ASP A 5 15.12 20.09 -1.19
N HIS A 6 15.81 18.94 -1.10
CA HIS A 6 15.17 17.63 -1.12
C HIS A 6 14.32 17.39 0.14
N ILE A 7 14.81 17.78 1.31
CA ILE A 7 14.05 17.67 2.58
C ILE A 7 12.78 18.52 2.50
N ARG A 8 12.92 19.81 2.13
CA ARG A 8 11.77 20.71 1.98
C ARG A 8 10.71 20.16 1.01
N ARG A 9 11.16 19.60 -0.12
CA ARG A 9 10.26 18.99 -1.11
C ARG A 9 9.58 17.73 -0.57
N LEU A 10 10.31 16.88 0.16
CA LEU A 10 9.75 15.69 0.78
C LEU A 10 8.65 16.06 1.79
N ASP A 11 8.89 17.06 2.63
CA ASP A 11 7.91 17.51 3.63
C ASP A 11 6.64 18.05 2.96
N ALA A 12 6.77 18.84 1.90
CA ALA A 12 5.63 19.31 1.11
C ALA A 12 4.84 18.14 0.50
N LEU A 13 5.51 17.11 -0.03
CA LEU A 13 4.85 15.92 -0.59
C LEU A 13 4.18 15.07 0.50
N LYS A 14 4.78 14.96 1.69
CA LYS A 14 4.15 14.30 2.84
C LYS A 14 2.88 15.02 3.28
N ALA A 15 2.90 16.36 3.33
CA ALA A 15 1.72 17.16 3.63
C ALA A 15 0.58 16.94 2.62
N LEU A 16 0.90 16.84 1.32
CA LEU A 16 -0.09 16.52 0.29
C LEU A 16 -0.65 15.09 0.41
N ARG A 17 0.16 14.14 0.87
CA ARG A 17 -0.24 12.73 1.06
C ARG A 17 -1.07 12.52 2.32
N ALA A 18 -0.83 13.30 3.38
CA ALA A 18 -1.41 13.09 4.71
C ALA A 18 -2.94 12.89 4.73
N PRO A 19 -3.76 13.61 3.96
CA PRO A 19 -5.22 13.39 3.94
C PRO A 19 -5.62 11.99 3.45
N LEU A 20 -4.82 11.39 2.56
CA LEU A 20 -5.09 10.06 1.97
C LEU A 20 -4.69 8.90 2.88
N GLU A 21 -3.76 9.14 3.80
CA GLU A 21 -3.17 8.10 4.65
C GLU A 21 -4.21 7.44 5.57
N SER A 22 -5.24 8.19 5.98
CA SER A 22 -6.34 7.68 6.80
C SER A 22 -7.13 6.59 6.07
N PHE A 23 -7.57 6.86 4.84
CA PHE A 23 -8.31 5.93 3.99
C PHE A 23 -7.49 4.68 3.67
N TRP A 24 -6.19 4.84 3.40
CA TRP A 24 -5.33 3.69 3.14
C TRP A 24 -5.18 2.82 4.38
N ARG A 25 -4.98 3.42 5.56
CA ARG A 25 -4.88 2.69 6.83
C ARG A 25 -6.16 1.90 7.10
N GLU A 26 -7.31 2.53 6.92
CA GLU A 26 -8.63 1.89 7.07
C GLU A 26 -8.79 0.71 6.11
N ALA A 27 -8.49 0.90 4.82
CA ALA A 27 -8.57 -0.19 3.84
C ALA A 27 -7.67 -1.38 4.21
N TYR A 28 -6.45 -1.12 4.69
CA TYR A 28 -5.55 -2.18 5.16
C TYR A 28 -5.98 -2.81 6.48
N GLN A 29 -6.64 -2.07 7.37
CA GLN A 29 -7.13 -2.57 8.65
C GLN A 29 -8.12 -3.73 8.48
N TYR A 30 -8.94 -3.72 7.42
CA TYR A 30 -9.91 -4.78 7.12
C TYR A 30 -9.41 -5.80 6.09
N THR A 31 -8.28 -5.55 5.44
CA THR A 31 -7.67 -6.47 4.46
C THR A 31 -6.36 -7.03 4.98
N PHE A 32 -5.24 -6.32 4.81
CA PHE A 32 -3.91 -6.75 5.20
C PHE A 32 -3.30 -5.82 6.25
N PRO A 33 -3.65 -5.97 7.55
CA PRO A 33 -3.25 -5.02 8.60
C PRO A 33 -1.75 -4.75 8.64
N LEU A 34 -0.94 -5.81 8.54
CA LEU A 34 0.52 -5.72 8.52
C LEU A 34 1.07 -4.74 7.48
N ARG A 35 0.40 -4.58 6.33
CA ARG A 35 0.80 -3.65 5.26
C ARG A 35 0.42 -2.20 5.58
N GLY A 36 -0.63 -2.00 6.36
CA GLY A 36 -1.15 -0.67 6.74
C GLY A 36 -0.49 -0.05 7.97
N GLU A 37 0.06 -0.85 8.87
CA GLU A 37 0.56 -0.37 10.19
C GLU A 37 1.64 0.72 10.10
N LYS A 38 2.45 0.75 9.03
CA LYS A 38 3.52 1.76 8.86
C LYS A 38 3.06 3.03 8.15
N ILE A 39 1.84 3.07 7.61
CA ILE A 39 1.32 4.26 6.93
C ILE A 39 1.23 5.39 7.95
N GLY A 40 1.82 6.55 7.65
CA GLY A 40 1.89 7.70 8.55
C GLY A 40 2.72 7.51 9.82
N SER A 41 3.40 6.37 9.99
CA SER A 41 4.23 6.08 11.17
C SER A 41 5.52 5.37 10.75
N GLU A 42 6.39 6.14 10.08
CA GLU A 42 7.61 5.63 9.42
C GLU A 42 8.67 5.14 10.43
N ALA A 43 8.59 5.56 11.70
CA ALA A 43 9.56 5.27 12.75
C ALA A 43 9.22 4.07 13.66
N LEU A 44 8.14 3.32 13.38
CA LEU A 44 7.76 2.20 14.26
C LEU A 44 8.76 1.03 14.15
N PRO A 45 9.23 0.48 15.29
CA PRO A 45 10.05 -0.73 15.29
C PRO A 45 9.24 -1.93 14.78
N ALA A 46 9.92 -2.89 14.16
CA ALA A 46 9.28 -4.03 13.52
C ALA A 46 8.39 -4.85 14.47
N ASP A 47 8.80 -4.99 15.73
CA ASP A 47 8.04 -5.76 16.73
C ASP A 47 6.74 -5.07 17.12
N ALA A 48 6.73 -3.73 17.24
CA ALA A 48 5.52 -2.95 17.49
C ALA A 48 4.52 -3.09 16.33
N VAL A 49 5.04 -3.06 15.09
CA VAL A 49 4.23 -3.26 13.87
C VAL A 49 3.59 -4.66 13.86
N ARG A 50 4.33 -5.70 14.22
CA ARG A 50 3.77 -7.07 14.30
C ARG A 50 2.71 -7.17 15.38
N ALA A 51 2.95 -6.63 16.57
CA ALA A 51 2.00 -6.67 17.68
C ALA A 51 0.68 -5.97 17.34
N ALA A 52 0.75 -4.75 16.78
CA ALA A 52 -0.43 -4.00 16.33
C ALA A 52 -1.20 -4.75 15.23
N SER A 53 -0.47 -5.29 14.24
CA SER A 53 -1.07 -6.09 13.18
C SER A 53 -1.78 -7.33 13.72
N SER A 54 -1.20 -8.07 14.66
CA SER A 54 -1.84 -9.27 15.24
C SER A 54 -3.15 -8.95 15.94
N ALA A 55 -3.21 -7.84 16.67
CA ALA A 55 -4.45 -7.37 17.29
C ALA A 55 -5.52 -7.00 16.26
N SER A 56 -5.14 -6.33 15.17
CA SER A 56 -6.04 -6.02 14.05
C SER A 56 -6.50 -7.27 13.30
N GLN A 57 -5.62 -8.25 13.11
CA GLN A 57 -5.95 -9.53 12.49
C GLN A 57 -6.97 -10.33 13.31
N ALA A 58 -6.85 -10.31 14.65
CA ALA A 58 -7.81 -10.99 15.54
C ALA A 58 -9.24 -10.40 15.48
N ARG A 59 -9.39 -9.15 15.01
CA ARG A 59 -10.69 -8.49 14.84
C ARG A 59 -11.34 -8.76 13.47
N ILE A 60 -10.66 -9.45 12.57
CA ILE A 60 -11.19 -9.82 11.26
C ILE A 60 -11.85 -11.21 11.38
N TYR A 61 -13.17 -11.22 11.47
CA TYR A 61 -13.97 -12.44 11.63
C TYR A 61 -14.36 -13.10 10.30
N ASP A 62 -14.20 -12.39 9.18
CA ASP A 62 -14.58 -12.85 7.85
C ASP A 62 -13.49 -12.51 6.81
N SER A 63 -13.30 -13.39 5.81
CA SER A 63 -12.26 -13.24 4.81
C SER A 63 -12.70 -12.53 3.53
N THR A 64 -13.99 -12.21 3.37
CA THR A 64 -14.56 -11.67 2.11
C THR A 64 -13.79 -10.46 1.61
N CYS A 65 -13.45 -9.51 2.49
CA CYS A 65 -12.73 -8.30 2.11
C CYS A 65 -11.30 -8.61 1.61
N ARG A 66 -10.58 -9.50 2.31
CA ARG A 66 -9.25 -9.97 1.92
C ARG A 66 -9.26 -10.69 0.57
N ASP A 67 -10.22 -11.58 0.39
CA ASP A 67 -10.33 -12.40 -0.81
C ASP A 67 -10.72 -11.55 -2.02
N SER A 68 -11.65 -10.59 -1.83
CA SER A 68 -12.01 -9.61 -2.86
C SER A 68 -10.82 -8.75 -3.29
N ALA A 69 -10.00 -8.29 -2.33
CA ALA A 69 -8.80 -7.51 -2.64
C ALA A 69 -7.76 -8.33 -3.42
N LYS A 70 -7.55 -9.61 -3.07
CA LYS A 70 -6.67 -10.52 -3.83
C LYS A 70 -7.19 -10.77 -5.24
N LEU A 71 -8.49 -11.05 -5.37
CA LEU A 71 -9.14 -11.33 -6.65
C LEU A 71 -9.04 -10.12 -7.58
N LEU A 72 -9.33 -8.92 -7.07
CA LEU A 72 -9.19 -7.68 -7.84
C LEU A 72 -7.74 -7.47 -8.32
N ALA A 73 -6.76 -7.65 -7.43
CA ALA A 73 -5.35 -7.51 -7.80
C ALA A 73 -4.92 -8.53 -8.87
N ALA A 74 -5.38 -9.78 -8.76
CA ALA A 74 -5.10 -10.82 -9.76
C ALA A 74 -5.72 -10.48 -11.13
N ASN A 75 -6.96 -10.00 -11.14
CA ASN A 75 -7.64 -9.59 -12.38
C ASN A 75 -6.94 -8.42 -13.06
N LEU A 76 -6.51 -7.42 -12.28
CA LEU A 76 -5.79 -6.26 -12.80
C LEU A 76 -4.43 -6.65 -13.41
N MET A 77 -3.68 -7.53 -12.72
CA MET A 77 -2.41 -8.06 -13.25
C MET A 77 -2.59 -8.87 -14.53
N SER A 78 -3.62 -9.72 -14.58
CA SER A 78 -3.95 -10.52 -15.77
C SER A 78 -4.29 -9.63 -16.98
N GLY A 79 -5.00 -8.51 -16.74
CA GLY A 79 -5.38 -7.58 -17.80
C GLY A 79 -4.28 -6.61 -18.26
N MET A 80 -3.38 -6.19 -17.37
CA MET A 80 -2.36 -5.17 -17.68
C MET A 80 -1.05 -5.77 -18.19
N THR A 81 -0.54 -6.78 -17.48
CA THR A 81 0.77 -7.38 -17.77
C THR A 81 0.66 -8.90 -17.81
N PRO A 82 -0.11 -9.46 -18.75
CA PRO A 82 -0.26 -10.89 -18.90
C PRO A 82 1.08 -11.56 -19.20
N ALA A 83 1.34 -12.70 -18.53
CA ALA A 83 2.59 -13.45 -18.68
C ALA A 83 2.76 -14.12 -20.06
N HIS A 84 1.65 -14.34 -20.78
CA HIS A 84 1.59 -15.19 -21.98
C HIS A 84 1.44 -14.41 -23.29
N VAL A 85 1.34 -13.07 -23.26
CA VAL A 85 1.28 -12.25 -24.47
C VAL A 85 2.18 -11.02 -24.33
N LYS A 86 2.63 -10.47 -25.46
CA LYS A 86 3.30 -9.17 -25.49
C LYS A 86 2.30 -8.09 -25.10
N TRP A 87 2.54 -7.45 -23.97
CA TRP A 87 1.68 -6.39 -23.43
C TRP A 87 2.27 -4.99 -23.63
N LEU A 88 3.54 -4.89 -24.06
CA LEU A 88 4.21 -3.64 -24.43
C LEU A 88 4.79 -3.76 -25.83
N GLY A 89 4.46 -2.82 -26.71
CA GLY A 89 5.04 -2.66 -28.04
C GLY A 89 5.68 -1.28 -28.16
N LEU A 90 7.01 -1.24 -28.29
CA LEU A 90 7.74 -0.02 -28.64
C LEU A 90 8.09 -0.10 -30.12
N GLU A 91 7.47 0.75 -30.93
CA GLU A 91 7.83 0.94 -32.33
C GLU A 91 8.75 2.15 -32.44
N ILE A 92 9.88 1.97 -33.12
CA ILE A 92 10.82 3.05 -33.44
C ILE A 92 10.77 3.15 -34.96
N ASN A 93 10.18 4.24 -35.46
CA ASN A 93 10.28 4.62 -36.87
C ASN A 93 11.58 5.40 -37.10
#